data_AF-A0A7S2MP68-F1
#
_entry.id   AF-A0A7S2MP68-F1
#
_cell.length_a   1.000
_cell.length_b   1.000
_cell.length_c   1.000
_cell.angle_alpha   90.00
_cell.angle_beta   90.00
_cell.angle_gamma   90.00
#
_symmetry.space_group_name_H-M   'P 1'
#
loop_
_entity.id
_entity.type
_entity.pdbx_description
1 polymer ?
#
loop_
_entity_poly.entity_id
_entity_poly.type
_entity_poly.pdbx_seq_one_letter_code
_entity_poly.pdbx_strand_id
1 'polypeptide(L)'
;KEGTFSNEVASKACSTCGAGNYTSNAYGAAVSTEATFCDKCPAGKVQKQASSSSCNYCPAGRTPSVERTNCTACELGKYASSIGSQTCQDCEEGKNAIKAATHC
;
A
#
# COMPACT_ATOMS: atom_id res chain seq x y z
N LYS A 1 -22.71 5.28 30.15
CA LYS A 1 -22.48 3.90 29.68
C LYS A 1 -23.31 3.74 28.41
N GLU A 2 -22.68 3.23 27.35
CA GLU A 2 -23.31 2.70 26.13
C GLU A 2 -23.83 3.73 25.12
N GLY A 3 -23.52 3.44 23.87
CA GLY A 3 -23.96 4.15 22.69
C GLY A 3 -23.80 3.27 21.46
N THR A 4 -24.23 2.01 21.56
CA THR A 4 -24.51 1.13 20.42
C THR A 4 -25.93 1.45 19.97
N PHE A 5 -26.11 2.04 18.79
CA PHE A 5 -27.43 2.25 18.20
C PHE A 5 -27.48 1.66 16.79
N SER A 6 -28.46 0.78 16.62
CA SER A 6 -28.71 -0.10 15.49
C SER A 6 -29.81 0.46 14.60
N ASN A 7 -29.65 0.43 13.27
CA ASN A 7 -30.78 0.56 12.34
C ASN A 7 -30.52 -0.34 11.12
N GLU A 8 -31.35 -1.36 10.97
CA GLU A 8 -31.31 -2.33 9.87
C GLU A 8 -31.81 -1.71 8.56
N VAL A 9 -30.90 -1.22 7.71
CA VAL A 9 -31.07 -1.20 6.25
C VAL A 9 -29.74 -1.49 5.59
N ALA A 10 -29.72 -2.64 4.91
CA ALA A 10 -28.77 -3.07 3.90
C ALA A 10 -27.35 -3.40 4.38
N SER A 11 -26.92 -4.60 4.01
CA SER A 11 -25.52 -4.96 3.77
C SER A 11 -24.83 -3.93 2.88
N LYS A 12 -24.47 -2.77 3.43
CA LYS A 12 -23.50 -1.89 2.80
C LYS A 12 -22.16 -2.48 3.20
N ALA A 13 -21.76 -3.50 2.45
CA ALA A 13 -20.36 -3.70 2.16
C ALA A 13 -19.82 -2.28 1.94
N CYS A 14 -19.03 -1.75 2.89
CA CYS A 14 -18.06 -0.76 2.49
C CYS A 14 -17.42 -1.42 1.26
N SER A 15 -17.59 -0.85 0.08
CA SER A 15 -16.89 -1.33 -1.11
C SER A 15 -15.43 -1.07 -0.77
N THR A 16 -14.82 -2.03 -0.07
CA THR A 16 -13.50 -1.90 0.48
C THR A 16 -12.59 -1.87 -0.71
N CYS A 17 -11.71 -0.88 -0.73
CA CYS A 17 -10.75 -0.81 -1.80
C CYS A 17 -9.94 -2.11 -1.80
N GLY A 18 -9.90 -2.76 -2.95
CA GLY A 18 -9.06 -3.93 -3.18
C GLY A 18 -7.60 -3.59 -2.89
N ALA A 19 -6.79 -4.62 -2.67
CA ALA A 19 -5.35 -4.45 -2.44
C ALA A 19 -4.74 -3.52 -3.52
N GLY A 20 -3.76 -2.71 -3.12
CA GLY A 20 -3.18 -1.67 -3.98
C GLY A 20 -3.87 -0.31 -3.96
N ASN A 21 -5.08 -0.23 -3.38
CA ASN A 21 -5.85 1.01 -3.30
C ASN A 21 -6.27 1.35 -1.87
N TYR A 22 -6.41 2.64 -1.56
CA TYR A 22 -6.90 3.14 -0.28
C TYR A 22 -8.12 4.04 -0.48
N THR A 23 -8.95 4.13 0.55
CA THR A 23 -10.12 5.00 0.55
C THR A 23 -9.66 6.43 0.87
N SER A 24 -9.55 7.29 -0.14
CA SER A 24 -9.51 8.74 0.08
C SER A 24 -10.93 9.17 0.44
N ASN A 25 -11.19 9.50 1.70
CA ASN A 25 -12.46 10.10 2.09
C ASN A 25 -12.49 11.58 1.62
N ALA A 26 -12.43 11.79 0.30
CA ALA A 26 -12.74 13.06 -0.30
C ALA A 26 -14.25 13.23 -0.18
N TYR A 27 -14.65 14.13 0.70
CA TYR A 27 -16.03 14.50 1.03
C TYR A 27 -16.74 13.53 1.98
N GLY A 28 -17.06 14.03 3.18
CA GLY A 28 -18.08 13.46 4.07
C GLY A 28 -19.49 13.53 3.47
N ALA A 29 -19.64 13.10 2.21
CA ALA A 29 -20.90 12.99 1.53
C ALA A 29 -21.48 11.61 1.83
N ALA A 30 -22.72 11.63 2.33
CA ALA A 30 -23.52 10.46 2.64
C ALA A 30 -23.38 9.35 1.59
N VAL A 31 -23.28 8.12 2.08
CA VAL A 31 -23.27 6.90 1.29
C VAL A 31 -24.46 6.87 0.34
N SER A 32 -24.23 7.34 -0.89
CA SER A 32 -25.13 7.24 -2.03
C SER A 32 -24.45 6.29 -3.02
N THR A 33 -24.61 5.01 -2.71
CA THR A 33 -24.60 3.80 -3.56
C THR A 33 -23.63 3.64 -4.75
N GLU A 34 -22.70 4.53 -5.11
CA GLU A 34 -21.95 4.32 -6.37
C GLU A 34 -20.52 4.89 -6.49
N ALA A 35 -19.87 5.43 -5.45
CA ALA A 35 -18.46 5.82 -5.61
C ALA A 35 -17.65 5.81 -4.31
N THR A 36 -17.14 4.63 -3.92
CA THR A 36 -15.90 4.61 -3.14
C THR A 36 -14.76 4.98 -4.09
N PHE A 37 -14.22 6.18 -3.97
CA PHE A 37 -12.99 6.54 -4.69
C PHE A 37 -11.83 5.76 -4.08
N CYS A 38 -11.45 4.69 -4.76
CA CYS A 38 -10.29 3.88 -4.44
C CYS A 38 -9.08 4.44 -5.18
N ASP A 39 -8.31 5.29 -4.50
CA ASP A 39 -7.07 5.80 -5.05
C ASP A 39 -5.97 4.76 -4.94
N LYS A 40 -5.17 4.62 -6.00
CA LYS A 40 -3.96 3.78 -5.95
C LYS A 40 -3.02 4.33 -4.90
N CYS A 41 -2.35 3.43 -4.18
CA CYS A 41 -1.36 3.85 -3.20
C CYS A 41 -0.30 4.78 -3.81
N PRO A 42 0.13 5.84 -3.09
CA PRO A 42 1.21 6.69 -3.54
C PRO A 42 2.49 5.90 -3.81
N ALA A 43 3.35 6.41 -4.69
CA ALA A 43 4.75 6.00 -4.88
C ALA A 43 5.41 5.50 -3.57
N GLY A 44 6.01 4.31 -3.59
CA GLY A 44 6.70 3.75 -2.43
C GLY A 44 5.81 3.12 -1.35
N LYS A 45 4.48 3.18 -1.51
CA LYS A 45 3.52 2.61 -0.58
C LYS A 45 2.76 1.44 -1.17
N VAL A 46 2.33 0.54 -0.29
CA VAL A 46 1.52 -0.63 -0.62
C VAL A 46 0.33 -0.75 0.30
N GLN A 47 -0.71 -1.42 -0.19
CA GLN A 47 -1.85 -1.85 0.59
C GLN A 47 -1.99 -3.37 0.48
N LYS A 48 -1.51 -4.08 1.51
CA LYS A 48 -1.54 -5.55 1.54
C LYS A 48 -2.92 -6.11 1.89
N GLN A 49 -3.68 -5.39 2.72
CA GLN A 49 -5.01 -5.80 3.13
C GLN A 49 -6.03 -4.91 2.42
N ALA A 50 -6.87 -5.54 1.58
CA ALA A 50 -8.12 -4.91 1.17
C ALA A 50 -8.87 -4.51 2.45
N SER A 51 -9.45 -3.31 2.49
CA SER A 51 -10.13 -2.68 3.66
C SER A 51 -9.30 -1.76 4.56
N SER A 52 -8.00 -1.55 4.32
CA SER A 52 -7.27 -0.52 5.07
C SER A 52 -7.48 0.86 4.45
N SER A 53 -7.69 1.87 5.30
CA SER A 53 -7.87 3.27 4.90
C SER A 53 -6.56 3.96 4.50
N SER A 54 -5.42 3.27 4.69
CA SER A 54 -4.09 3.87 4.61
C SER A 54 -3.09 2.94 3.94
N CYS A 55 -2.24 3.47 3.05
CA CYS A 55 -1.14 2.72 2.46
C CYS A 55 0.11 2.79 3.34
N ASN A 56 0.81 1.66 3.48
CA ASN A 56 2.03 1.53 4.26
C ASN A 56 3.27 1.65 3.36
N TYR A 57 4.34 2.29 3.85
CA TYR A 57 5.60 2.34 3.10
C TYR A 57 6.26 0.96 3.03
N CYS A 58 6.93 0.69 1.91
CA CYS A 58 7.84 -0.44 1.85
C CYS A 58 9.09 -0.18 2.70
N PRO A 59 9.56 -1.15 3.51
CA PRO A 59 10.79 -0.99 4.25
C PRO A 59 11.98 -0.87 3.28
N ALA A 60 13.08 -0.30 3.77
CA ALA A 60 14.33 -0.31 3.01
C ALA A 60 14.71 -1.74 2.61
N GLY A 61 15.35 -1.88 1.45
CA GLY A 61 15.62 -3.16 0.78
C GLY A 61 14.42 -3.74 0.03
N ARG A 62 13.26 -3.08 0.04
CA ARG A 62 12.06 -3.50 -0.69
C ARG A 62 11.40 -2.35 -1.44
N THR A 63 10.70 -2.71 -2.51
CA THR A 63 9.96 -1.80 -3.37
C THR A 63 8.51 -2.24 -3.51
N PRO A 64 7.56 -1.33 -3.75
CA PRO A 64 6.18 -1.71 -4.03
C PRO A 64 6.11 -2.53 -5.31
N SER A 65 5.25 -3.56 -5.33
CA SER A 65 4.88 -4.26 -6.55
C SER A 65 4.16 -3.31 -7.51
N VAL A 66 4.07 -3.69 -8.79
CA VAL A 66 3.35 -2.92 -9.83
C VAL A 66 1.92 -2.61 -9.39
N GLU A 67 1.27 -3.60 -8.78
CA GLU A 67 -0.09 -3.50 -8.26
C GLU A 67 -0.16 -2.81 -6.88
N ARG A 68 0.99 -2.48 -6.27
CA ARG A 68 1.10 -1.85 -4.94
C ARG A 68 0.40 -2.66 -3.85
N THR A 69 0.28 -3.95 -4.03
CA THR A 69 -0.35 -4.89 -3.08
C THR A 69 0.66 -5.45 -2.10
N ASN A 70 1.94 -5.45 -2.45
CA ASN A 70 3.00 -6.08 -1.65
C ASN A 70 4.34 -5.39 -1.86
N CYS A 71 5.23 -5.51 -0.88
CA CYS A 71 6.61 -5.07 -1.03
C CYS A 71 7.48 -6.23 -1.52
N THR A 72 8.06 -6.08 -2.70
CA THR A 72 8.98 -7.01 -3.33
C THR A 72 10.40 -6.70 -2.84
N ALA A 73 11.15 -7.75 -2.49
CA ALA A 73 12.56 -7.59 -2.09
C ALA A 73 13.44 -7.29 -3.31
N CYS A 74 14.44 -6.42 -3.13
CA CYS A 74 15.48 -6.25 -4.12
C CYS A 74 16.25 -7.56 -4.30
N GLU A 75 16.50 -7.93 -5.55
CA GLU A 75 17.25 -9.12 -5.92
C GLU A 75 18.74 -8.96 -5.62
N LEU A 76 19.49 -10.07 -5.67
CA LEU A 76 20.94 -10.04 -5.52
C LEU A 76 21.57 -9.07 -6.53
N GLY A 77 22.55 -8.29 -6.08
CA GLY A 77 23.17 -7.23 -6.87
C GLY A 77 22.35 -5.94 -6.94
N LYS A 78 21.19 -5.85 -6.27
CA LYS A 78 20.39 -4.63 -6.16
C LYS A 78 20.06 -4.29 -4.70
N TYR A 79 19.87 -3.01 -4.43
CA TYR A 79 19.54 -2.50 -3.10
C TYR A 79 18.48 -1.39 -3.14
N ALA A 80 17.85 -1.13 -2.00
CA ALA A 80 16.97 0.02 -1.81
C ALA A 80 17.31 0.70 -0.49
N SER A 81 17.96 1.86 -0.53
CA SER A 81 18.51 2.53 0.66
C SER A 81 17.46 3.12 1.59
N SER A 82 16.31 3.53 1.02
CA SER A 82 15.32 4.32 1.75
C SER A 82 13.98 3.59 1.88
N ILE A 83 13.29 3.84 2.99
CA ILE A 83 11.88 3.46 3.16
C ILE A 83 11.06 4.15 2.07
N GLY A 84 10.17 3.40 1.42
CA GLY A 84 9.39 3.90 0.30
C GLY A 84 10.16 4.01 -1.01
N SER A 85 11.32 3.35 -1.14
CA SER A 85 12.00 3.21 -2.43
C SER A 85 11.04 2.61 -3.46
N GLN A 86 10.97 3.25 -4.62
CA GLN A 86 10.08 2.82 -5.70
C GLN A 86 10.70 1.71 -6.56
N THR A 87 12.02 1.72 -6.65
CA THR A 87 12.82 0.84 -7.50
C THR A 87 14.07 0.42 -6.75
N CYS A 88 14.57 -0.76 -7.08
CA CYS A 88 15.85 -1.24 -6.58
C CYS A 88 16.95 -0.66 -7.47
N GLN A 89 17.98 -0.08 -6.86
CA GLN A 89 19.18 0.38 -7.56
C GLN A 89 20.15 -0.79 -7.72
N ASP A 90 20.77 -0.86 -8.89
CA ASP A 90 21.88 -1.78 -9.15
C ASP A 90 23.11 -1.36 -8.35
N CYS A 91 23.87 -2.36 -7.89
CA CYS A 91 25.18 -2.11 -7.32
C CYS A 91 26.18 -1.73 -8.39
N GLU A 92 27.09 -0.82 -8.01
CA GLU A 92 28.26 -0.51 -8.82
C GLU A 92 29.08 -1.78 -9.08
N GLU A 93 29.76 -1.78 -10.21
CA GLU A 93 30.55 -2.93 -10.66
C GLU A 93 31.56 -3.37 -9.57
N GLY A 94 31.56 -4.66 -9.25
CA GLY A 94 32.39 -5.22 -8.17
C GLY A 94 31.80 -5.15 -6.76
N LYS A 95 30.66 -4.48 -6.54
CA LYS A 95 29.93 -4.52 -5.26
C LYS A 95 28.78 -5.52 -5.30
N ASN A 96 28.52 -6.16 -4.17
CA ASN A 96 27.51 -7.22 -4.05
C ASN A 96 26.50 -6.87 -2.96
N ALA A 97 25.24 -6.69 -3.36
CA ALA A 97 24.12 -6.62 -2.43
C ALA A 97 23.46 -7.99 -2.28
N ILE A 98 23.10 -8.36 -1.04
CA ILE A 98 22.25 -9.52 -0.75
C ILE A 98 20.78 -9.24 -1.05
N LYS A 99 19.94 -10.28 -1.09
CA LYS A 99 18.50 -10.11 -1.23
C LYS A 99 17.94 -9.22 -0.12
N ALA A 100 17.10 -8.26 -0.49
CA ALA A 100 16.55 -7.22 0.39
C ALA A 100 17.60 -6.31 1.06
N ALA A 101 18.77 -6.12 0.44
CA ALA A 101 19.79 -5.22 0.97
C ALA A 101 19.37 -3.75 0.92
N THR A 102 19.81 -2.99 1.91
CA THR A 102 19.65 -1.53 1.97
C THR A 102 20.84 -0.80 1.35
N HIS A 103 21.94 -1.48 1.10
CA HIS A 103 23.17 -0.93 0.53
C HIS A 103 23.87 -2.01 -0.32
N CYS A 104 24.80 -1.57 -1.16
CA CYS A 104 25.92 -2.38 -1.60
C CYS A 104 27.03 -2.30 -0.54
#